data_AF-A0A3D4QAC5-F1
#
_entry.id   AF-A0A3D4QAC5-F1
#
_cell.length_a   1.000
_cell.length_b   1.000
_cell.length_c   1.000
_cell.angle_alpha   90.00
_cell.angle_beta   90.00
_cell.angle_gamma   90.00
#
_symmetry.space_group_name_H-M   'P 1'
#
loop_
_entity.id
_entity.type
_entity.pdbx_description
1 polymer ?
#
loop_
_entity_poly.entity_id
_entity_poly.type
_entity_poly.pdbx_seq_one_letter_code
_entity_poly.pdbx_strand_id
1 'polypeptide(L)'
;VEASTVMIPRTDALDQVSGEYVYSYPPGVPILVPGERITEKVLQYLERAEREERALRYSRSEAFPGKLACVSTGDAPRLVSLKPKHSIYDFGK
;
A
#
# COMPACT_ATOMS: atom_id res chain seq x y z
N VAL A 1 0.35 -23.83 -4.49
CA VAL A 1 1.41 -22.80 -4.42
C VAL A 1 0.97 -21.77 -3.40
N GLU A 2 1.57 -21.79 -2.21
CA GLU A 2 1.33 -20.76 -1.21
C GLU A 2 2.07 -19.50 -1.65
N ALA A 3 1.33 -18.42 -1.87
CA ALA A 3 1.92 -17.11 -2.09
C ALA A 3 2.46 -16.58 -0.76
N SER A 4 3.79 -16.49 -0.62
CA SER A 4 4.40 -15.79 0.51
C SER A 4 4.15 -14.28 0.38
N THR A 5 3.97 -13.58 1.50
CA THR A 5 3.78 -12.12 1.53
C THR A 5 4.99 -11.42 2.13
N VAL A 6 5.34 -10.26 1.59
CA VAL A 6 6.45 -9.40 2.06
C VAL A 6 5.93 -8.00 2.39
N MET A 7 6.54 -7.34 3.36
CA MET A 7 6.18 -5.96 3.75
C MET A 7 6.95 -4.96 2.89
N ILE A 8 6.23 -4.23 2.04
CA ILE A 8 6.78 -3.26 1.09
C ILE A 8 6.37 -1.84 1.52
N PRO A 9 7.26 -0.84 1.49
CA PRO A 9 6.86 0.56 1.67
C PRO A 9 5.77 0.96 0.66
N ARG A 10 4.78 1.76 1.08
CA ARG A 10 3.69 2.22 0.20
C ARG A 10 4.18 2.91 -1.07
N THR A 11 5.32 3.61 -0.98
CA THR A 11 6.00 4.26 -2.11
C THR A 11 6.47 3.29 -3.20
N ASP A 12 6.68 2.03 -2.83
CA ASP A 12 7.24 0.99 -3.69
C ASP A 12 6.19 -0.08 -4.03
N ALA A 13 4.95 0.11 -3.55
CA ALA A 13 3.87 -0.86 -3.68
C ALA A 13 3.09 -0.74 -5.00
N LEU A 14 3.36 0.29 -5.82
CA LEU A 14 2.72 0.44 -7.13
C LEU A 14 2.97 -0.81 -8.00
N ASP A 15 1.92 -1.28 -8.66
CA ASP A 15 1.91 -2.50 -9.48
C ASP A 15 2.22 -3.81 -8.74
N GLN A 16 2.37 -3.78 -7.41
CA GLN A 16 2.44 -5.00 -6.62
C GLN A 16 1.04 -5.63 -6.48
N VAL A 17 1.00 -6.94 -6.23
CA VAL A 17 -0.25 -7.63 -5.90
C VAL A 17 -0.43 -7.54 -4.39
N SER A 18 -1.58 -7.02 -3.95
CA SER A 18 -1.91 -6.96 -2.55
C SER A 18 -1.90 -8.35 -1.94
N GLY A 19 -1.17 -8.47 -0.86
CA GLY A 19 -1.19 -9.60 0.02
C GLY A 19 -2.01 -9.30 1.26
N GLU A 20 -2.85 -8.26 1.32
CA GLU A 20 -3.68 -7.95 2.49
C GLU A 20 -5.01 -7.28 2.14
N TYR A 21 -5.92 -7.29 3.11
CA TYR A 21 -7.05 -6.39 3.12
C TYR A 21 -6.70 -5.07 3.77
N VAL A 22 -7.18 -3.99 3.15
CA VAL A 22 -7.20 -2.63 3.73
C VAL A 22 -8.62 -2.09 3.72
N TYR A 23 -9.09 -1.65 4.88
CA TYR A 23 -10.46 -1.16 5.07
C TYR A 23 -10.46 0.25 5.64
N SER A 24 -11.42 1.09 5.24
CA SER A 24 -11.78 2.30 6.01
C SER A 24 -13.16 2.16 6.61
N TYR A 25 -13.32 2.59 7.86
CA TYR A 25 -14.62 2.71 8.49
C TYR A 25 -14.91 4.15 8.92
N PRO A 26 -16.14 4.67 8.70
CA PRO A 26 -17.23 4.19 7.82
C PRO A 26 -16.93 4.45 6.33
N PRO A 27 -17.50 3.73 5.33
CA PRO A 27 -18.63 2.78 5.37
C PRO A 27 -18.28 1.30 5.59
N GLY A 28 -16.99 0.94 5.72
CA GLY A 28 -16.57 -0.46 5.94
C GLY A 28 -16.38 -1.30 4.67
N VAL A 29 -16.37 -0.68 3.49
CA VAL A 29 -16.02 -1.35 2.22
C VAL A 29 -14.48 -1.45 2.11
N PRO A 30 -13.92 -2.58 1.66
CA PRO A 30 -12.49 -2.69 1.43
C PRO A 30 -12.02 -1.73 0.35
N ILE A 31 -10.89 -1.07 0.63
CA ILE A 31 -10.15 -0.22 -0.32
C ILE A 31 -9.27 -1.10 -1.21
N LEU A 32 -8.76 -2.19 -0.64
CA LEU A 32 -7.86 -3.14 -1.29
C LEU A 32 -8.14 -4.53 -0.72
N VAL A 33 -8.22 -5.55 -1.60
CA VAL A 33 -8.32 -6.96 -1.18
C VAL A 33 -7.12 -7.78 -1.66
N PRO A 34 -6.78 -8.91 -0.99
CA PRO A 34 -5.71 -9.79 -1.44
C PRO A 34 -5.94 -10.27 -2.88
N GLY A 35 -4.89 -10.26 -3.69
CA GLY A 35 -4.95 -10.62 -5.10
C GLY A 35 -5.22 -9.45 -6.05
N GLU A 36 -5.65 -8.29 -5.55
CA GLU A 36 -5.77 -7.08 -6.37
C GLU A 36 -4.42 -6.43 -6.65
N ARG A 37 -4.29 -5.82 -7.82
CA ARG A 37 -3.15 -4.98 -8.15
C ARG A 37 -3.28 -3.62 -7.47
N ILE A 38 -2.23 -3.20 -6.77
CA ILE A 38 -2.15 -1.89 -6.16
C ILE A 38 -1.93 -0.86 -7.26
N THR A 39 -2.84 0.10 -7.35
CA THR A 39 -2.80 1.18 -8.35
C THR A 39 -2.48 2.52 -7.69
N GLU A 40 -2.09 3.51 -8.48
CA GLU A 40 -1.88 4.88 -8.01
C GLU A 40 -3.12 5.44 -7.28
N LYS A 41 -4.33 5.12 -7.75
CA LYS A 41 -5.58 5.58 -7.11
C LYS A 41 -5.75 5.02 -5.71
N VAL A 42 -5.37 3.77 -5.50
CA VAL A 42 -5.39 3.14 -4.16
C VAL A 42 -4.38 3.84 -3.26
N LEU A 43 -3.14 4.04 -3.72
CA LEU A 43 -2.11 4.71 -2.93
C LEU A 43 -2.52 6.14 -2.56
N GLN A 44 -3.05 6.91 -3.51
CA GLN A 44 -3.57 8.25 -3.28
C GLN A 44 -4.74 8.25 -2.28
N TYR A 45 -5.63 7.26 -2.35
CA TYR A 45 -6.72 7.13 -1.39
C TYR A 45 -6.19 6.87 0.02
N LEU A 46 -5.21 5.97 0.17
CA LEU A 46 -4.61 5.64 1.47
C LEU A 46 -3.90 6.86 2.07
N GLU A 47 -3.09 7.57 1.28
CA GLU A 47 -2.42 8.80 1.71
C GLU A 47 -3.44 9.87 2.16
N ARG A 48 -4.49 10.07 1.37
CA ARG A 48 -5.56 11.00 1.70
C ARG A 48 -6.30 10.60 2.97
N ALA A 49 -6.65 9.33 3.11
CA ALA A 49 -7.37 8.81 4.27
C ALA A 49 -6.54 8.95 5.55
N GLU A 50 -5.22 8.77 5.50
CA GLU A 50 -4.34 9.03 6.65
C GLU A 50 -4.25 10.51 7.00
N ARG A 51 -4.15 11.40 6.00
CA ARG A 51 -4.17 12.85 6.24
C ARG A 51 -5.48 13.33 6.86
N GLU A 52 -6.59 12.71 6.48
CA GLU A 52 -7.92 12.96 7.04
C GLU A 52 -8.14 12.23 8.40
N GLU A 53 -7.12 11.55 8.94
CA GLU A 53 -7.20 10.75 10.17
C GLU A 53 -8.35 9.73 10.16
N ARG A 54 -8.68 9.20 8.99
CA ARG A 54 -9.68 8.14 8.86
C ARG A 54 -9.18 6.86 9.52
N ALA A 55 -10.10 6.11 10.13
CA ALA A 55 -9.81 4.81 10.69
C ALA A 55 -9.52 3.79 9.57
N LEU A 56 -8.26 3.68 9.17
CA LEU A 56 -7.75 2.62 8.31
C LEU A 56 -7.38 1.39 9.14
N ARG A 57 -7.76 0.21 8.64
CA ARG A 57 -7.38 -1.08 9.22
C ARG A 57 -6.67 -1.92 8.17
N TYR A 58 -5.52 -2.45 8.58
CA TYR A 58 -4.63 -3.25 7.75
C TYR A 58 -4.58 -4.65 8.33
N SER A 59 -4.94 -5.67 7.55
CA SER A 59 -5.04 -7.04 8.08
C SER A 59 -3.71 -7.72 8.38
N ARG A 60 -2.59 -7.22 7.80
CA ARG A 60 -1.25 -7.82 8.00
C ARG A 60 -0.19 -6.79 8.36
N SER A 61 -0.31 -5.54 7.92
CA SER A 61 0.69 -4.49 8.13
C SER A 61 0.37 -3.52 9.28
N GLU A 62 -0.62 -3.81 10.15
CA GLU A 62 -1.04 -2.91 11.24
C GLU A 62 0.11 -2.49 12.18
N ALA A 63 1.06 -3.40 12.45
CA ALA A 63 2.25 -3.11 13.26
C ALA A 63 3.37 -2.38 12.50
N PHE A 64 3.22 -2.14 11.20
CA PHE A 64 4.23 -1.56 10.32
C PHE A 64 3.68 -0.35 9.54
N PRO A 65 3.54 0.82 10.19
CA PRO A 65 3.06 2.04 9.54
C PRO A 65 3.85 2.36 8.27
N GLY A 66 3.17 2.83 7.22
CA GLY A 66 3.84 3.15 5.95
C GLY A 66 4.07 1.95 5.04
N LYS A 67 3.78 0.71 5.46
CA LYS A 67 4.00 -0.50 4.65
C LYS A 67 2.70 -1.18 4.26
N LEU A 68 2.77 -1.97 3.19
CA LEU A 68 1.72 -2.89 2.74
C LEU A 68 2.30 -4.29 2.59
N ALA A 69 1.54 -5.29 3.03
CA ALA A 69 1.83 -6.68 2.72
C ALA A 69 1.45 -6.96 1.27
N CYS A 70 2.44 -7.31 0.45
CA CYS A 70 2.29 -7.63 -0.96
C CYS A 70 2.70 -9.09 -1.20
N VAL A 71 2.15 -9.73 -2.23
CA VAL A 71 2.54 -11.07 -2.64
C VAL A 71 3.95 -11.04 -3.20
N SER A 72 4.83 -11.90 -2.68
CA SER A 72 6.15 -12.19 -3.23
C SER A 72 5.97 -12.95 -4.54
N THR A 73 5.95 -12.25 -5.66
CA THR A 73 6.26 -12.90 -6.94
C THR A 73 7.67 -13.48 -6.83
N GLY A 74 7.91 -14.70 -7.30
CA GLY A 74 9.22 -15.36 -7.21
C GLY A 74 10.37 -14.59 -7.87
N ASP A 75 10.05 -13.56 -8.63
CA ASP A 75 10.93 -12.45 -8.93
C ASP A 75 10.74 -11.39 -7.84
N ALA A 76 11.72 -11.27 -6.93
CA ALA A 76 11.85 -10.11 -6.07
C ALA A 76 11.54 -8.86 -6.91
N PRO A 77 10.70 -7.92 -6.44
CA PRO A 77 10.47 -6.71 -7.20
C PRO A 77 11.85 -6.17 -7.51
N ARG A 78 12.21 -6.14 -8.80
CA ARG A 78 13.36 -5.35 -9.21
C ARG A 78 12.98 -3.98 -8.71
N LEU A 79 13.59 -3.60 -7.60
CA LEU A 79 13.59 -2.26 -7.09
C LEU A 79 14.31 -1.48 -8.19
N VAL A 80 13.58 -1.20 -9.27
CA VAL A 80 14.01 -0.23 -10.25
C VAL A 80 14.03 1.00 -9.37
N SER A 81 15.24 1.41 -9.01
CA SER A 81 15.52 2.67 -8.36
C SER A 81 15.04 3.76 -9.32
N LEU A 82 13.72 3.91 -9.41
CA LEU A 82 13.08 5.09 -9.92
C LEU A 82 13.36 6.08 -8.80
N LYS A 83 14.50 6.77 -8.94
CA LYS A 83 14.74 8.04 -8.26
C LYS A 83 13.41 8.79 -8.30
N PRO A 84 12.89 9.29 -7.16
CA PRO A 84 11.62 9.98 -7.15
C PRO A 84 11.67 11.09 -8.20
N LYS A 85 10.96 10.92 -9.31
CA LYS A 85 10.78 11.98 -10.29
C LYS A 85 9.70 12.87 -9.69
N HIS A 86 10.19 13.89 -8.98
CA HIS A 86 9.43 14.95 -8.33
C HIS A 86 8.57 14.47 -7.14
N SER A 87 9.20 14.50 -5.96
CA SER A 87 8.49 14.76 -4.72
C SER A 87 7.89 16.15 -4.81
N ILE A 88 6.62 16.24 -5.20
CA ILE A 88 5.81 17.47 -5.05
C ILE A 88 5.24 17.61 -3.64
N TYR A 89 5.59 16.70 -2.73
CA TYR A 89 5.26 16.80 -1.31
C TYR A 89 6.30 17.66 -0.61
N ASP A 90 6.10 18.97 -0.71
CA ASP A 90 6.72 19.96 0.16
C ASP A 90 5.97 19.89 1.51
N PHE A 91 6.65 19.42 2.56
CA PHE A 91 6.16 19.50 3.94
C PHE A 91 6.24 20.97 4.38
N GLY A 92 5.25 21.76 3.97
CA GLY A 92 5.11 23.16 4.32
C GLY A 92 3.91 23.39 5.23
N LYS A 93 4.22 23.78 6.48
CA LYS A 93 3.39 24.32 7.57
C LYS A 93 2.89 23.31 8.61
#